data_AF-A0A2M8A7C6-F1
#
_entry.id   AF-A0A2M8A7C6-F1
#
_cell.length_a   1.000
_cell.length_b   1.000
_cell.length_c   1.000
_cell.angle_alpha   90.00
_cell.angle_beta   90.00
_cell.angle_gamma   90.00
#
_symmetry.space_group_name_H-M   'P 1'
#
loop_
_entity.id
_entity.type
_entity.pdbx_description
1 polymer ?
#
loop_
_entity_poly.entity_id
_entity_poly.type
_entity_poly.pdbx_seq_one_letter_code
_entity_poly.pdbx_strand_id
1 'polypeptide(L)'
;MRLINNKVNVSKDKFLISLVIVIFFVSLTLGKHNNKNLIKNDYYTIGVILRKTHSKGSDMEYVYFIKGEKIKQTGYSRDKKKRKIGGRFFVIFNKNNPKSSELFVNLPVPDSIQKAPYGGWDKIPIPEYQKYVDDFFKKATDNWFMKFIPPW
;
A
#
# COMPACT_ATOMS: atom_id res chain seq x y z
N MET A 1 27.79 33.46 41.29
CA MET A 1 26.70 32.81 40.54
C MET A 1 26.54 33.55 39.21
N ARG A 2 26.98 32.97 38.08
CA ARG A 2 26.95 33.65 36.77
C ARG A 2 25.61 33.38 36.08
N LEU A 3 24.79 34.41 35.90
CA LEU A 3 23.55 34.35 35.13
C LEU A 3 23.90 34.46 33.64
N ILE A 4 23.75 33.35 32.91
CA ILE A 4 23.93 33.32 31.45
C ILE A 4 22.70 33.97 30.82
N ASN A 5 22.88 35.18 30.31
CA ASN A 5 21.82 35.96 29.70
C ASN A 5 21.59 35.47 28.25
N ASN A 6 20.78 34.44 28.06
CA ASN A 6 20.36 34.00 26.74
C ASN A 6 19.36 35.01 26.16
N LYS A 7 19.87 36.04 25.47
CA LYS A 7 19.06 36.83 24.53
C LYS A 7 18.70 35.92 23.36
N VAL A 8 17.59 35.20 23.52
CA VAL A 8 16.89 34.46 22.47
C VAL A 8 16.58 35.47 21.36
N ASN A 9 17.28 35.33 20.22
CA ASN A 9 17.22 36.28 19.13
C ASN A 9 16.00 35.94 18.28
N VAL A 10 14.87 36.53 18.67
CA VAL A 10 13.49 36.26 18.19
C VAL A 10 13.37 36.14 16.65
N SER A 11 14.25 36.78 15.88
CA SER A 11 14.28 36.66 14.41
C SER A 11 14.80 35.31 13.91
N LYS A 12 15.83 34.76 14.57
CA LYS A 12 16.42 33.45 14.24
C LYS A 12 15.50 32.30 14.67
N ASP A 13 14.78 32.46 15.77
CA ASP A 13 13.86 31.43 16.27
C ASP A 13 12.61 31.30 15.39
N LYS A 14 12.08 32.42 14.88
CA LYS A 14 10.99 32.41 13.89
C LYS A 14 11.40 31.74 12.57
N PHE A 15 12.64 31.94 12.14
CA PHE A 15 13.19 31.27 10.96
C PHE A 15 13.33 29.75 11.16
N LEU A 16 13.82 29.31 12.32
CA LEU A 16 13.94 27.89 12.66
C LEU A 16 12.57 27.21 12.74
N ILE A 17 11.57 27.86 13.34
CA ILE A 17 10.20 27.35 13.41
C ILE A 17 9.61 27.20 11.99
N SER A 18 9.82 28.20 11.13
CA SER A 18 9.39 28.14 9.72
C SER A 18 10.05 26.98 8.96
N LEU A 19 11.34 26.73 9.19
CA LEU A 19 12.08 25.64 8.54
C LEU A 19 11.51 24.27 8.94
N VAL A 20 11.23 24.06 10.23
CA VAL A 20 10.66 22.81 10.74
C VAL A 20 9.26 22.55 10.16
N ILE A 21 8.45 23.60 10.01
CA ILE A 21 7.12 23.49 9.39
C ILE A 21 7.24 23.09 7.92
N VAL A 22 8.17 23.68 7.16
CA VAL A 22 8.40 23.32 5.75
C VAL A 22 8.87 21.87 5.63
N ILE A 23 9.81 21.43 6.47
CA ILE A 23 10.29 20.03 6.48
C ILE A 23 9.15 19.07 6.82
N PHE A 24 8.30 19.44 7.80
CA PHE A 24 7.11 18.66 8.15
C PHE A 24 6.15 18.54 6.96
N PHE A 25 5.81 19.64 6.28
CA PHE A 25 4.95 19.61 5.10
C PHE A 25 5.56 18.82 3.92
N VAL A 26 6.87 18.94 3.67
CA VAL A 26 7.58 18.16 2.64
C VAL A 26 7.58 16.67 2.97
N SER A 27 7.76 16.29 4.24
CA SER A 27 7.67 14.89 4.66
C SER A 27 6.26 14.30 4.46
N LEU A 28 5.21 15.10 4.63
CA LEU A 28 3.83 14.68 4.43
C LEU A 28 3.48 14.46 2.94
N THR A 29 4.15 15.14 2.02
CA THR A 29 3.89 14.99 0.57
C THR A 29 4.61 13.77 -0.02
N LEU A 30 5.82 13.46 0.45
CA LEU A 30 6.60 12.29 -0.01
C LEU A 30 5.94 10.94 0.39
N GLY A 31 5.25 10.88 1.53
CA GLY A 31 4.60 9.66 2.01
C GLY A 31 3.33 9.23 1.24
N LYS A 32 2.78 10.07 0.36
CA LYS A 32 1.45 9.88 -0.25
C LYS A 32 1.45 9.42 -1.72
N HIS A 33 2.62 9.18 -2.32
CA HIS A 33 2.72 9.10 -3.78
C HIS A 33 2.35 7.74 -4.42
N ASN A 34 2.15 6.66 -3.64
CA ASN A 34 1.95 5.33 -4.24
C ASN A 34 0.49 4.88 -4.42
N ASN A 35 -0.48 5.38 -3.63
CA ASN A 35 -1.82 4.78 -3.62
C ASN A 35 -2.80 5.33 -4.68
N LYS A 36 -2.70 6.60 -5.05
CA LYS A 36 -3.65 7.20 -6.02
C LYS A 36 -3.57 6.57 -7.41
N ASN A 37 -2.42 5.99 -7.75
CA ASN A 37 -2.19 5.41 -9.08
C ASN A 37 -2.78 4.01 -9.24
N LEU A 38 -3.09 3.29 -8.16
CA LEU A 38 -3.69 1.96 -8.25
C LEU A 38 -5.13 2.02 -8.77
N ILE A 39 -5.90 3.04 -8.37
CA ILE A 39 -7.35 3.14 -8.65
C ILE A 39 -7.67 3.37 -10.14
N LYS A 40 -6.72 3.88 -10.94
CA LYS A 40 -7.00 4.36 -12.31
C LYS A 40 -6.51 3.41 -13.41
N ASN A 41 -5.60 2.48 -13.11
CA ASN A 41 -4.95 1.59 -14.08
C ASN A 41 -4.68 0.22 -13.46
N ASP A 42 -5.68 -0.32 -12.77
CA ASP A 42 -5.62 -1.58 -12.06
C ASP A 42 -5.69 -2.79 -12.98
N TYR A 43 -4.70 -3.65 -12.84
CA TYR A 43 -4.71 -5.01 -13.36
C TYR A 43 -4.52 -5.97 -12.19
N TYR A 44 -4.92 -7.22 -12.40
CA TYR A 44 -4.96 -8.22 -11.36
C TYR A 44 -4.04 -9.39 -11.70
N THR A 45 -3.42 -9.97 -10.69
CA THR A 45 -2.61 -11.19 -10.82
C THR A 45 -2.69 -12.01 -9.53
N ILE A 46 -1.93 -13.09 -9.48
CA ILE A 46 -1.82 -13.95 -8.30
C ILE A 46 -0.51 -13.65 -7.59
N GLY A 47 -0.62 -13.28 -6.31
CA GLY A 47 0.50 -13.17 -5.39
C GLY A 47 0.57 -14.36 -4.44
N VAL A 48 1.78 -14.70 -4.02
CA VAL A 48 2.08 -15.75 -3.04
C VAL A 48 2.78 -15.14 -1.85
N ILE A 49 2.27 -15.40 -0.65
CA ILE A 49 2.91 -14.95 0.59
C ILE A 49 4.13 -15.83 0.86
N LEU A 50 5.31 -15.22 0.94
CA LEU A 50 6.58 -15.92 1.17
C LEU A 50 6.88 -16.08 2.65
N ARG A 51 6.73 -15.00 3.43
CA ARG A 51 7.02 -15.02 4.87
C ARG A 51 6.24 -13.93 5.60
N LYS A 52 6.08 -14.14 6.90
CA LYS A 52 5.62 -13.10 7.84
C LYS A 52 6.84 -12.38 8.37
N THR A 53 6.83 -11.06 8.39
CA THR A 53 7.94 -10.29 8.97
C THR A 53 7.66 -10.03 10.46
N HIS A 54 8.69 -10.20 11.28
CA HIS A 54 8.57 -10.19 12.74
C HIS A 54 8.44 -8.80 13.35
N SER A 55 8.74 -7.74 12.60
CA SER A 55 8.94 -6.38 13.14
C SER A 55 7.68 -5.74 13.73
N LYS A 56 6.47 -6.06 13.23
CA LYS A 56 5.20 -5.50 13.77
C LYS A 56 4.02 -6.46 13.72
N GLY A 57 4.26 -7.77 13.60
CA GLY A 57 3.23 -8.81 13.67
C GLY A 57 2.15 -8.83 12.58
N SER A 58 2.05 -7.77 11.77
CA SER A 58 1.03 -7.54 10.73
C SER A 58 1.60 -7.43 9.31
N ASP A 59 2.91 -7.29 9.20
CA ASP A 59 3.61 -7.22 7.92
C ASP A 59 3.84 -8.62 7.33
N MET A 60 3.89 -8.69 6.00
CA MET A 60 4.16 -9.92 5.25
C MET A 60 4.92 -9.58 3.97
N GLU A 61 5.76 -10.49 3.51
CA GLU A 61 6.36 -10.40 2.19
C GLU A 61 5.63 -11.33 1.24
N TYR A 62 5.34 -10.82 0.05
CA TYR A 62 4.72 -11.57 -1.01
C TYR A 62 5.44 -11.35 -2.34
N VAL A 63 5.22 -12.26 -3.26
CA VAL A 63 5.78 -12.21 -4.61
C VAL A 63 4.69 -12.47 -5.63
N TYR A 64 4.79 -11.83 -6.78
CA TYR A 64 3.94 -12.10 -7.94
C TYR A 64 4.77 -11.95 -9.21
N PHE A 65 4.21 -12.43 -10.32
CA PHE A 65 4.85 -12.39 -11.63
C PHE A 65 3.97 -11.63 -12.62
N ILE A 66 4.57 -10.72 -13.36
CA ILE A 66 3.93 -10.01 -14.48
C ILE A 66 4.90 -10.01 -15.66
N LYS A 67 4.43 -10.49 -16.81
CA LYS A 67 5.22 -10.60 -18.04
C LYS A 67 6.57 -11.32 -17.84
N GLY A 68 6.60 -12.32 -16.96
CA GLY A 68 7.82 -13.06 -16.61
C GLY A 68 8.75 -12.34 -15.61
N GLU A 69 8.49 -11.08 -15.27
CA GLU A 69 9.23 -10.36 -14.22
C GLU A 69 8.71 -10.75 -12.84
N LYS A 70 9.63 -11.14 -11.95
CA LYS A 70 9.34 -11.44 -10.54
C LYS A 70 9.38 -10.16 -9.72
N ILE A 71 8.27 -9.81 -9.09
CA ILE A 71 8.17 -8.60 -8.26
C ILE A 71 7.93 -9.02 -6.82
N LYS A 72 8.78 -8.52 -5.92
CA LYS A 72 8.71 -8.76 -4.48
C LYS A 72 8.22 -7.50 -3.78
N GLN A 73 7.23 -7.64 -2.91
CA GLN A 73 6.63 -6.53 -2.18
C GLN A 73 6.35 -6.91 -0.72
N THR A 74 6.14 -5.87 0.09
CA THR A 74 5.67 -6.01 1.46
C THR A 74 4.21 -5.59 1.51
N GLY A 75 3.38 -6.39 2.18
CA GLY A 75 1.99 -6.07 2.44
C GLY A 75 1.71 -6.02 3.93
N TYR A 76 0.56 -5.48 4.29
CA TYR A 76 0.10 -5.39 5.66
C TYR A 76 -1.28 -6.03 5.78
N SER A 77 -1.51 -6.78 6.84
CA SER A 77 -2.85 -7.14 7.27
C SER A 77 -2.91 -7.40 8.76
N ARG A 78 -3.90 -6.81 9.42
CA ARG A 78 -4.18 -7.04 10.85
C ARG A 78 -4.63 -8.48 11.11
N ASP A 79 -5.26 -9.12 10.14
CA ASP A 79 -5.77 -10.48 10.28
C ASP A 79 -4.64 -11.51 10.13
N LYS A 80 -4.19 -12.06 11.26
CA LYS A 80 -3.15 -13.10 11.30
C LYS A 80 -3.57 -14.40 10.63
N LYS A 81 -4.87 -14.74 10.64
CA LYS A 81 -5.39 -16.01 10.09
C LYS A 81 -5.37 -15.99 8.56
N LYS A 82 -5.61 -14.83 7.96
CA LYS A 82 -5.63 -14.65 6.50
C LYS A 82 -4.25 -14.62 5.85
N ARG A 83 -3.19 -14.39 6.61
CA ARG A 83 -1.80 -14.36 6.11
C ARG A 83 -1.16 -15.76 6.09
N LYS A 84 -1.71 -16.71 5.35
CA LYS A 84 -1.13 -18.05 5.24
C LYS A 84 0.13 -18.02 4.36
N ILE A 85 1.27 -18.48 4.89
CA ILE A 85 2.50 -18.64 4.09
C ILE A 85 2.24 -19.68 3.00
N GLY A 86 2.68 -19.39 1.77
CA GLY A 86 2.35 -20.16 0.57
C GLY A 86 0.92 -19.94 0.05
N GLY A 87 0.09 -19.17 0.77
CA GLY A 87 -1.25 -18.83 0.34
C GLY A 87 -1.23 -17.94 -0.91
N ARG A 88 -2.20 -18.20 -1.80
CA ARG A 88 -2.38 -17.52 -3.08
C ARG A 88 -3.52 -16.52 -2.96
N PHE A 89 -3.26 -15.25 -3.27
CA PHE A 89 -4.24 -14.17 -3.14
C PHE A 89 -4.19 -13.27 -4.36
N PHE A 90 -5.29 -12.58 -4.64
CA PHE A 90 -5.30 -11.60 -5.72
C PHE A 90 -4.45 -10.39 -5.35
N VAL A 91 -3.61 -9.96 -6.29
CA VAL A 91 -2.82 -8.74 -6.23
C VAL A 91 -3.36 -7.79 -7.27
N ILE A 92 -3.64 -6.57 -6.85
CA ILE A 92 -3.87 -5.45 -7.77
C ILE A 92 -2.54 -4.74 -8.01
N PHE A 93 -2.28 -4.34 -9.24
CA PHE A 93 -1.09 -3.59 -9.59
C PHE A 93 -1.40 -2.56 -10.67
N ASN A 94 -0.60 -1.50 -10.72
CA ASN A 94 -0.71 -0.51 -11.79
C ASN A 94 -0.07 -1.06 -13.07
N LYS A 95 -0.81 -1.10 -14.18
CA LYS A 95 -0.32 -1.60 -15.48
C LYS A 95 0.97 -0.93 -15.97
N ASN A 96 1.10 0.38 -15.72
CA ASN A 96 2.24 1.20 -16.17
C ASN A 96 3.40 1.18 -15.18
N ASN A 97 3.13 0.88 -13.90
CA ASN A 97 4.14 0.70 -12.88
C ASN A 97 3.80 -0.53 -12.01
N PRO A 98 4.16 -1.75 -12.44
CA PRO A 98 3.80 -2.97 -11.75
C PRO A 98 4.34 -3.08 -10.32
N LYS A 99 5.32 -2.25 -9.92
CA LYS A 99 5.82 -2.17 -8.54
C LYS A 99 4.85 -1.44 -7.60
N SER A 100 3.96 -0.61 -8.12
CA SER A 100 2.81 -0.11 -7.38
C SER A 100 1.76 -1.20 -7.37
N SER A 101 1.60 -1.86 -6.22
CA SER A 101 0.70 -2.99 -6.05
C SER A 101 0.23 -3.16 -4.61
N GLU A 102 -0.85 -3.93 -4.45
CA GLU A 102 -1.45 -4.26 -3.17
C GLU A 102 -1.99 -5.70 -3.18
N LEU A 103 -1.78 -6.44 -2.08
CA LEU A 103 -2.23 -7.83 -1.92
C LEU A 103 -3.55 -7.86 -1.13
N PHE A 104 -4.61 -8.41 -1.72
CA PHE A 104 -5.89 -8.59 -1.05
C PHE A 104 -5.95 -9.93 -0.32
N VAL A 105 -5.51 -9.97 0.94
CA VAL A 105 -5.57 -11.20 1.77
C VAL A 105 -6.99 -11.69 2.06
N ASN A 106 -8.00 -10.84 1.83
CA ASN A 106 -9.41 -11.20 1.94
C ASN A 106 -9.93 -11.94 0.69
N LEU A 107 -9.16 -11.95 -0.40
CA LEU A 107 -9.53 -12.52 -1.69
C LEU A 107 -8.56 -13.67 -2.04
N PRO A 108 -8.70 -14.85 -1.40
CA PRO A 108 -7.88 -16.00 -1.72
C PRO A 108 -8.22 -16.51 -3.13
N VAL A 109 -7.20 -16.93 -3.87
CA VAL A 109 -7.35 -17.49 -5.21
C VAL A 109 -7.79 -18.94 -5.08
N PRO A 110 -8.96 -19.34 -5.62
CA PRO A 110 -9.41 -20.72 -5.61
C PRO A 110 -8.47 -21.65 -6.38
N ASP A 111 -8.46 -22.92 -6.02
CA ASP A 111 -7.62 -23.93 -6.66
C ASP A 111 -7.95 -24.14 -8.15
N SER A 112 -9.18 -23.81 -8.56
CA SER A 112 -9.62 -23.84 -9.97
C SER A 112 -8.83 -22.87 -10.85
N ILE A 113 -8.30 -21.78 -10.29
CA ILE A 113 -7.47 -20.82 -11.01
C ILE A 113 -6.01 -21.16 -10.74
N GLN A 114 -5.35 -21.83 -11.68
CA GLN A 114 -3.96 -22.25 -11.50
C GLN A 114 -2.94 -21.15 -11.81
N LYS A 115 -3.19 -20.34 -12.84
CA LYS A 115 -2.25 -19.33 -13.34
C LYS A 115 -2.98 -18.07 -13.78
N ALA A 116 -2.30 -16.94 -13.62
CA ALA A 116 -2.73 -15.68 -14.20
C ALA A 116 -2.28 -15.59 -15.68
N PRO A 117 -3.01 -14.86 -16.54
CA PRO A 117 -2.53 -14.49 -17.87
C PRO A 117 -1.18 -13.78 -17.78
N TYR A 118 -0.40 -13.83 -18.87
CA TYR A 118 0.95 -13.26 -18.92
C TYR A 118 1.00 -11.78 -18.50
N GLY A 119 -0.02 -10.99 -18.84
CA GLY A 119 -0.14 -9.58 -18.48
C GLY A 119 -1.04 -9.29 -17.26
N GLY A 120 -1.55 -10.32 -16.58
CA GLY A 120 -2.62 -10.19 -15.60
C GLY A 120 -4.00 -10.07 -16.25
N TRP A 121 -5.03 -9.96 -15.40
CA TRP A 121 -6.40 -9.67 -15.81
C TRP A 121 -6.71 -8.19 -15.72
N ASP A 122 -7.59 -7.71 -16.59
CA ASP A 122 -8.27 -6.43 -16.45
C ASP A 122 -9.30 -6.45 -15.30
N LYS A 123 -9.89 -7.61 -15.02
CA LYS A 123 -10.83 -7.83 -13.91
C LYS A 123 -10.58 -9.16 -13.22
N ILE A 124 -10.88 -9.24 -11.92
CA ILE A 124 -10.83 -10.51 -11.19
C ILE A 124 -11.83 -11.49 -11.82
N PRO A 125 -11.41 -12.72 -12.19
CA PRO A 125 -12.27 -13.72 -12.83
C PRO A 125 -13.25 -14.40 -11.85
N ILE A 126 -13.66 -13.67 -10.81
CA ILE A 126 -14.62 -14.08 -9.78
C ILE A 126 -15.51 -12.85 -9.53
N PRO A 127 -16.76 -12.83 -10.04
CA PRO A 127 -17.62 -11.64 -10.00
C PRO A 127 -17.82 -11.06 -8.60
N GLU A 128 -17.96 -11.91 -7.58
CA GLU A 128 -18.16 -11.50 -6.19
C GLU A 128 -16.94 -10.75 -5.64
N TYR A 129 -15.74 -11.19 -6.04
CA TYR A 129 -14.48 -10.54 -5.64
C TYR A 129 -14.27 -9.24 -6.39
N GLN A 130 -14.60 -9.19 -7.69
CA GLN A 130 -14.55 -7.94 -8.44
C GLN A 130 -15.45 -6.89 -7.80
N LYS A 131 -16.69 -7.26 -7.46
CA LYS A 131 -17.64 -6.37 -6.79
C LYS A 131 -17.10 -5.85 -5.46
N TYR A 132 -16.47 -6.71 -4.65
CA TYR A 132 -15.83 -6.29 -3.40
C TYR A 132 -14.75 -5.23 -3.63
N VAL A 133 -13.92 -5.40 -4.66
CA VAL A 133 -12.85 -4.45 -4.99
C VAL A 133 -13.41 -3.13 -5.53
N ASP A 134 -14.42 -3.19 -6.39
CA ASP A 134 -15.11 -2.00 -6.91
C ASP A 134 -15.73 -1.19 -5.77
N ASP A 135 -16.44 -1.85 -4.85
CA ASP A 135 -17.03 -1.22 -3.67
C ASP A 135 -15.97 -0.64 -2.73
N PHE A 136 -14.83 -1.31 -2.60
CA PHE A 136 -13.70 -0.84 -1.80
C PHE A 136 -13.12 0.47 -2.38
N PHE A 137 -12.85 0.51 -3.68
CA PHE A 137 -12.33 1.73 -4.31
C PHE A 137 -13.36 2.85 -4.36
N LYS A 138 -14.63 2.54 -4.63
CA LYS A 138 -15.71 3.53 -4.59
C LYS A 138 -15.78 4.21 -3.22
N LYS A 139 -15.72 3.44 -2.12
CA LYS A 139 -15.67 4.00 -0.77
C LYS A 139 -14.42 4.84 -0.53
N ALA A 140 -13.27 4.40 -1.04
CA ALA A 140 -12.02 5.14 -0.91
C ALA A 140 -12.01 6.46 -1.72
N THR A 141 -12.70 6.52 -2.86
CA THR A 141 -12.82 7.72 -3.69
C THR A 141 -13.89 8.69 -3.20
N ASP A 142 -15.05 8.19 -2.79
CA ASP A 142 -16.20 9.00 -2.39
C ASP A 142 -16.02 9.59 -0.99
N ASN A 143 -15.30 8.88 -0.13
CA ASN A 143 -15.10 9.28 1.25
C ASN A 143 -13.75 9.99 1.40
N TRP A 144 -13.76 11.33 1.41
CA TRP A 144 -12.56 12.16 1.46
C TRP A 144 -11.61 11.80 2.63
N PHE A 145 -12.15 11.28 3.73
CA PHE A 145 -11.41 10.80 4.89
C PHE A 145 -10.65 9.49 4.61
N MET A 146 -11.23 8.56 3.86
CA MET A 146 -10.57 7.29 3.48
C MET A 146 -9.40 7.48 2.52
N LYS A 147 -9.36 8.60 1.78
CA LYS A 147 -8.18 9.02 1.01
C LYS A 147 -6.94 9.23 1.89
N PHE A 148 -7.14 9.48 3.18
CA PHE A 148 -6.08 9.71 4.16
C PHE A 148 -5.86 8.53 5.10
N ILE A 149 -6.90 7.74 5.41
CA ILE A 149 -6.81 6.56 6.28
C ILE A 149 -7.58 5.39 5.65
N PRO A 150 -6.94 4.60 4.79
CA PRO A 150 -7.59 3.43 4.22
C PRO A 150 -7.68 2.29 5.26
N PRO A 151 -8.67 1.39 5.15
CA PRO A 151 -9.08 0.51 6.26
C PRO A 151 -8.23 -0.76 6.45
N TRP A 152 -6.98 -0.79 5.98
CA TRP A 152 -6.08 -1.95 6.14
C TRP A 152 -5.37 -2.00 7.51
#